data_AF-A0A9E4BDE9-F1
#
_entry.id   AF-A0A9E4BDE9-F1
#
_cell.length_a   1.000
_cell.length_b   1.000
_cell.length_c   1.000
_cell.angle_alpha   90.00
_cell.angle_beta   90.00
_cell.angle_gamma   90.00
#
_symmetry.space_group_name_H-M   'P 1'
#
loop_
_entity.id
_entity.type
_entity.pdbx_description
1 polymer ?
#
loop_
_entity_poly.entity_id
_entity_poly.type
_entity_poly.pdbx_seq_one_letter_code
_entity_poly.pdbx_strand_id
1 'polypeptide(L)'
;MAATPLDECGEFARFQHLGGSPRESYRCSKCSSSIRERGLAQTVVDLYGEGRSCAKQLALSPRFASLAIYGPGFNGTIRRHVGDLPNYRYSHYRAEAIPGTRIDGVGNEDLQRLTFRSESFDLVLTSDILEHVRRPHEAFAEIKRVLKVGGRHVFTVPVHYPMRERTEYRVDTSSDVDMPLRPAVYHGDGRAGSHLSTPTSAGT
;
A
#
# COMPACT_ATOMS: atom_id res chain seq x y z
N MET A 1 -32.43 -0.17 -14.17
CA MET A 1 -31.68 0.37 -13.01
C MET A 1 -30.31 -0.28 -13.03
N ALA A 2 -29.22 0.48 -13.19
CA ALA A 2 -27.87 -0.08 -13.12
C ALA A 2 -27.70 -0.73 -11.74
N ALA A 3 -27.34 -2.00 -11.70
CA ALA A 3 -27.04 -2.68 -10.45
C ALA A 3 -25.96 -1.88 -9.73
N THR A 4 -26.22 -1.50 -8.49
CA THR A 4 -25.21 -0.87 -7.62
C THR A 4 -23.97 -1.78 -7.64
N PRO A 5 -22.74 -1.27 -7.80
CA PRO A 5 -21.57 -2.14 -7.73
C PRO A 5 -21.45 -2.75 -6.34
N LEU A 6 -21.11 -4.05 -6.26
CA LEU A 6 -20.58 -4.62 -5.03
C LEU A 6 -19.24 -3.95 -4.75
N ASP A 7 -19.09 -3.39 -3.55
CA ASP A 7 -17.80 -2.87 -3.11
C ASP A 7 -16.96 -3.98 -2.45
N GLU A 8 -15.71 -3.71 -2.07
CA GLU A 8 -14.80 -4.65 -1.40
C GLU A 8 -15.40 -5.31 -0.14
N CYS A 9 -16.34 -4.63 0.51
CA CYS A 9 -17.07 -5.14 1.68
C CYS A 9 -18.20 -6.11 1.34
N GLY A 10 -18.48 -6.37 0.05
CA GLY A 10 -19.53 -7.27 -0.42
C GLY A 10 -20.96 -6.73 -0.29
N GLU A 11 -21.10 -5.43 -0.02
CA GLU A 11 -22.40 -4.77 0.09
C GLU A 11 -22.69 -3.93 -1.15
N PHE A 12 -23.96 -3.88 -1.56
CA PHE A 12 -24.44 -2.89 -2.50
C PHE A 12 -24.46 -1.51 -1.84
N ALA A 13 -23.58 -0.61 -2.28
CA ALA A 13 -23.37 0.67 -1.61
C ALA A 13 -23.52 1.88 -2.56
N ARG A 14 -24.00 3.00 -2.02
CA ARG A 14 -23.88 4.29 -2.70
C ARG A 14 -22.49 4.84 -2.45
N PHE A 15 -21.94 5.53 -3.45
CA PHE A 15 -20.69 6.25 -3.31
C PHE A 15 -20.98 7.74 -3.14
N GLN A 16 -20.43 8.32 -2.07
CA GLN A 16 -20.64 9.72 -1.73
C GLN A 16 -19.33 10.47 -1.95
N HIS A 17 -19.38 11.59 -2.67
CA HIS A 17 -18.26 12.53 -2.77
C HIS A 17 -18.37 13.53 -1.61
N LEU A 18 -17.41 13.48 -0.70
CA LEU A 18 -17.41 14.33 0.51
C LEU A 18 -16.59 15.63 0.32
N GLY A 19 -16.42 16.10 -0.94
CA GLY A 19 -15.60 17.26 -1.28
C GLY A 19 -14.10 16.95 -1.43
N GLY A 20 -13.32 17.85 -2.03
CA GLY A 20 -11.89 17.61 -2.29
C GLY A 20 -11.60 16.51 -3.31
N SER A 21 -10.40 15.93 -3.26
CA SER A 21 -9.95 14.93 -4.24
C SER A 21 -10.84 13.68 -4.25
N PRO A 22 -11.46 13.32 -5.40
CA PRO A 22 -12.29 12.11 -5.49
C PRO A 22 -11.55 10.84 -5.07
N ARG A 23 -10.22 10.79 -5.27
CA ARG A 23 -9.35 9.70 -4.82
C ARG A 23 -9.57 9.37 -3.34
N GLU A 24 -9.69 10.40 -2.50
CA GLU A 24 -9.84 10.28 -1.05
C GLU A 24 -11.29 10.37 -0.57
N SER A 25 -12.12 11.17 -1.24
CA SER A 25 -13.43 11.54 -0.72
C SER A 25 -14.60 10.83 -1.37
N TYR A 26 -14.38 10.08 -2.44
CA TYR A 26 -15.42 9.25 -3.06
C TYR A 26 -15.52 7.91 -2.33
N ARG A 27 -16.30 7.92 -1.25
CA ARG A 27 -16.33 6.85 -0.25
C ARG A 27 -17.56 5.96 -0.35
N CYS A 28 -17.37 4.68 -0.07
CA CYS A 28 -18.46 3.73 0.10
C CYS A 28 -19.30 4.06 1.34
N SER A 29 -20.62 4.12 1.20
CA SER A 29 -21.53 4.40 2.32
C SER A 29 -21.61 3.27 3.37
N LYS A 30 -20.93 2.13 3.17
CA LYS A 30 -20.98 0.96 4.06
C LYS A 30 -19.67 0.74 4.79
N CYS A 31 -18.55 0.65 4.09
CA CYS A 31 -17.23 0.44 4.69
C CYS A 31 -16.33 1.69 4.66
N SER A 32 -16.78 2.78 4.03
CA SER A 32 -16.01 4.03 3.89
C SER A 32 -14.70 3.90 3.10
N SER A 33 -14.49 2.77 2.39
CA SER A 33 -13.39 2.62 1.43
C SER A 33 -13.37 3.81 0.48
N SER A 34 -12.19 4.34 0.20
CA SER A 34 -11.94 5.37 -0.82
C SER A 34 -11.66 4.73 -2.19
N ILE A 35 -11.60 5.51 -3.28
CA ILE A 35 -11.23 4.99 -4.60
C ILE A 35 -9.86 4.32 -4.54
N ARG A 36 -8.91 4.95 -3.85
CA ARG A 36 -7.57 4.39 -3.68
C ARG A 36 -7.61 3.01 -3.04
N GLU A 37 -8.27 2.89 -1.89
CA GLU A 37 -8.28 1.65 -1.12
C GLU A 37 -8.96 0.52 -1.92
N ARG A 38 -10.04 0.85 -2.63
CA ARG A 38 -10.73 -0.09 -3.53
C ARG A 38 -9.85 -0.59 -4.66
N GLY A 39 -9.00 0.26 -5.25
CA GLY A 39 -8.10 -0.16 -6.34
C GLY A 39 -7.15 -1.28 -5.90
N LEU A 40 -6.58 -1.15 -4.71
CA LEU A 40 -5.73 -2.19 -4.12
C LEU A 40 -6.54 -3.49 -3.87
N ALA A 41 -7.69 -3.38 -3.22
CA ALA A 41 -8.55 -4.52 -2.92
C ALA A 41 -9.06 -5.24 -4.17
N GLN A 42 -9.50 -4.49 -5.19
CA GLN A 42 -9.97 -5.05 -6.45
C GLN A 42 -8.85 -5.80 -7.17
N THR A 43 -7.63 -5.26 -7.19
CA THR A 43 -6.48 -5.95 -7.80
C THR A 43 -6.20 -7.30 -7.12
N VAL A 44 -6.31 -7.37 -5.79
CA VAL A 44 -6.17 -8.64 -5.06
C VAL A 44 -7.31 -9.61 -5.41
N VAL A 45 -8.55 -9.13 -5.55
CA VAL A 45 -9.69 -9.93 -6.02
C VAL A 45 -9.49 -10.43 -7.44
N ASP A 46 -9.01 -9.60 -8.37
CA ASP A 46 -8.80 -10.03 -9.76
C ASP A 46 -7.71 -11.12 -9.86
N LEU A 47 -6.70 -11.05 -9.00
CA LEU A 47 -5.56 -11.96 -8.98
C LEU A 47 -5.84 -13.31 -8.29
N TYR A 48 -6.73 -13.33 -7.30
CA TYR A 48 -6.98 -14.49 -6.42
C TYR A 48 -8.46 -14.88 -6.33
N GLY A 49 -9.32 -14.24 -7.12
CA GLY A 49 -10.76 -14.19 -6.93
C GLY A 49 -11.44 -15.55 -6.91
N GLU A 50 -11.01 -16.54 -7.71
CA GLU A 50 -11.63 -17.88 -7.75
C GLU A 50 -13.18 -17.82 -7.77
N GLY A 51 -13.76 -16.88 -8.53
CA GLY A 51 -15.21 -16.64 -8.60
C GLY A 51 -15.81 -15.74 -7.50
N ARG A 52 -15.00 -15.21 -6.58
CA ARG A 52 -15.39 -14.19 -5.59
C ARG A 52 -15.30 -12.80 -6.23
N SER A 53 -16.19 -11.92 -5.82
CA SER A 53 -16.34 -10.59 -6.40
C SER A 53 -15.89 -9.45 -5.48
N CYS A 54 -15.47 -9.74 -4.25
CA CYS A 54 -14.99 -8.73 -3.30
C CYS A 54 -13.97 -9.29 -2.28
N ALA A 55 -13.23 -8.39 -1.63
CA ALA A 55 -12.20 -8.76 -0.65
C ALA A 55 -12.77 -9.50 0.57
N LYS A 56 -13.96 -9.11 1.05
CA LYS A 56 -14.65 -9.82 2.15
C LYS A 56 -14.90 -11.29 1.81
N GLN A 57 -15.41 -11.59 0.61
CA GLN A 57 -15.65 -12.97 0.17
C GLN A 57 -14.34 -13.72 -0.07
N LEU A 58 -13.35 -13.04 -0.65
CA LEU A 58 -12.04 -13.62 -0.93
C LEU A 58 -11.36 -14.09 0.37
N ALA A 59 -11.42 -13.31 1.45
CA ALA A 59 -10.87 -13.69 2.75
C ALA A 59 -11.49 -14.96 3.36
N LEU A 60 -12.70 -15.33 2.94
CA LEU A 60 -13.36 -16.57 3.35
C LEU A 60 -12.95 -17.79 2.50
N SER A 61 -12.21 -17.61 1.40
CA SER A 61 -11.67 -18.72 0.61
C SER A 61 -10.56 -19.43 1.41
N PRO A 62 -10.65 -20.75 1.65
CA PRO A 62 -9.59 -21.49 2.35
C PRO A 62 -8.23 -21.36 1.66
N ARG A 63 -8.22 -21.32 0.32
CA ARG A 63 -6.98 -21.15 -0.45
C ARG A 63 -6.35 -19.78 -0.21
N PHE A 64 -7.14 -18.71 -0.30
CA PHE A 64 -6.63 -17.36 -0.04
C PHE A 64 -6.24 -17.17 1.44
N ALA A 65 -7.05 -17.66 2.37
CA ALA A 65 -6.79 -17.58 3.81
C ALA A 65 -5.51 -18.32 4.23
N SER A 66 -5.05 -19.29 3.44
CA SER A 66 -3.80 -20.01 3.69
C SER A 66 -2.53 -19.25 3.30
N LEU A 67 -2.65 -18.21 2.47
CA LEU A 67 -1.51 -17.44 1.97
C LEU A 67 -0.75 -16.73 3.11
N ALA A 68 0.58 -16.72 3.03
CA ALA A 68 1.42 -15.84 3.83
C ALA A 68 1.41 -14.44 3.22
N ILE A 69 0.83 -13.48 3.93
CA ILE A 69 0.61 -12.12 3.43
C ILE A 69 1.41 -11.15 4.31
N TYR A 70 2.22 -10.30 3.69
CA TYR A 70 2.89 -9.20 4.37
C TYR A 70 2.32 -7.86 3.95
N GLY A 71 1.83 -7.09 4.91
CA GLY A 71 1.28 -5.77 4.69
C GLY A 71 1.94 -4.73 5.61
N PRO A 72 3.08 -4.12 5.23
CA PRO A 72 3.66 -2.98 5.94
C PRO A 72 2.74 -1.75 5.89
N GLY A 73 2.85 -0.90 6.91
CA GLY A 73 2.15 0.37 6.99
C GLY A 73 0.63 0.25 6.97
N PHE A 74 -0.04 1.26 6.43
CA PHE A 74 -1.50 1.31 6.38
C PHE A 74 -2.02 0.86 5.01
N ASN A 75 -2.43 -0.40 4.89
CA ASN A 75 -3.01 -0.95 3.66
C ASN A 75 -4.50 -0.65 3.47
N GLY A 76 -4.99 0.45 4.03
CA GLY A 76 -6.38 0.85 3.86
C GLY A 76 -7.38 -0.15 4.45
N THR A 77 -8.56 -0.18 3.84
CA THR A 77 -9.70 -0.99 4.30
C THR A 77 -9.55 -2.48 4.00
N ILE A 78 -8.72 -2.90 3.03
CA ILE A 78 -8.45 -4.34 2.77
C ILE A 78 -7.92 -5.06 4.03
N ARG A 79 -7.19 -4.33 4.89
CA ARG A 79 -6.66 -4.85 6.16
C ARG A 79 -7.76 -5.37 7.08
N ARG A 80 -9.00 -4.85 6.98
CA ARG A 80 -10.15 -5.35 7.76
C ARG A 80 -10.58 -6.76 7.36
N HIS A 81 -10.18 -7.22 6.17
CA HIS A 81 -10.49 -8.55 5.66
C HIS A 81 -9.33 -9.51 5.80
N VAL A 82 -8.09 -9.03 5.63
CA VAL A 82 -6.89 -9.88 5.69
C VAL A 82 -6.18 -9.87 7.04
N GLY A 83 -6.46 -8.88 7.90
CA GLY A 83 -5.71 -8.63 9.12
C GLY A 83 -5.77 -9.73 10.18
N ASP A 84 -6.87 -10.49 10.18
CA ASP A 84 -7.11 -11.61 11.10
C ASP A 84 -6.79 -12.97 10.48
N LEU A 85 -6.25 -13.00 9.25
CA LEU A 85 -5.82 -14.25 8.63
C LEU A 85 -4.60 -14.81 9.37
N PRO A 86 -4.51 -16.14 9.52
CA PRO A 86 -3.52 -16.79 10.39
C PRO A 86 -2.07 -16.46 10.01
N ASN A 87 -1.81 -16.26 8.71
CA ASN A 87 -0.48 -16.01 8.16
C ASN A 87 -0.29 -14.55 7.71
N TYR A 88 -1.10 -13.62 8.21
CA TYR A 88 -0.91 -12.19 7.98
C TYR A 88 0.19 -11.63 8.89
N ARG A 89 1.12 -10.88 8.29
CA ARG A 89 2.19 -10.14 8.97
C ARG A 89 2.05 -8.66 8.64
N TYR A 90 2.19 -7.82 9.66
CA TYR A 90 2.12 -6.37 9.51
C TYR A 90 3.16 -5.71 10.41
N SER A 91 3.72 -4.61 9.92
CA SER A 91 4.73 -3.82 10.59
C SER A 91 4.58 -2.33 10.27
N HIS A 92 5.19 -1.50 11.10
CA HIS A 92 5.55 -0.13 10.78
C HIS A 92 7.07 0.01 10.73
N TYR A 93 7.56 1.15 10.27
CA TYR A 93 8.96 1.52 10.42
C TYR A 93 9.07 2.58 11.52
N ARG A 94 9.92 2.33 12.52
CA ARG A 94 10.32 3.26 13.58
C ARG A 94 11.84 3.25 13.63
N ALA A 95 12.47 4.36 13.21
CA ALA A 95 13.91 4.44 13.00
C ALA A 95 14.71 4.24 14.30
N GLU A 96 14.12 4.59 15.44
CA GLU A 96 14.74 4.50 16.77
C GLU A 96 14.74 3.07 17.32
N ALA A 97 14.01 2.15 16.68
CA ALA A 97 13.87 0.77 17.13
C ALA A 97 14.58 -0.21 16.20
N ILE A 98 15.00 -1.34 16.76
CA ILE A 98 15.71 -2.38 16.03
C ILE A 98 14.75 -3.06 15.02
N PRO A 99 15.09 -3.16 13.72
CA PRO A 99 14.29 -3.92 12.76
C PRO A 99 14.11 -5.39 13.17
N GLY A 100 12.97 -5.99 12.83
CA GLY A 100 12.58 -7.35 13.19
C GLY A 100 11.99 -7.51 14.59
N THR A 101 12.01 -6.45 15.41
CA THR A 101 11.39 -6.48 16.74
C THR A 101 9.88 -6.20 16.66
N ARG A 102 9.16 -6.43 17.78
CA ARG A 102 7.76 -6.04 17.93
C ARG A 102 7.64 -4.96 19.00
N ILE A 103 6.88 -3.92 18.71
CA ILE A 103 6.61 -2.78 19.61
C ILE A 103 5.09 -2.68 19.74
N ASP A 104 4.57 -2.81 20.96
CA ASP A 104 3.12 -2.82 21.24
C ASP A 104 2.34 -3.83 20.38
N GLY A 105 2.95 -4.99 20.13
CA GLY A 105 2.34 -6.03 19.29
C GLY A 105 2.39 -5.76 17.79
N VAL A 106 3.04 -4.70 17.32
CA VAL A 106 3.25 -4.38 15.89
C VAL A 106 4.70 -4.65 15.50
N GLY A 107 4.94 -5.30 14.35
CA GLY A 107 6.31 -5.49 13.86
C GLY A 107 7.00 -4.16 13.53
N ASN A 108 8.32 -4.12 13.63
CA ASN A 108 9.14 -3.00 13.17
C ASN A 108 10.03 -3.46 12.01
N GLU A 109 9.77 -3.02 10.79
CA GLU A 109 10.56 -3.43 9.61
C GLU A 109 10.95 -2.22 8.78
N ASP A 110 12.19 -2.23 8.28
CA ASP A 110 12.65 -1.32 7.22
C ASP A 110 12.44 -2.02 5.88
N LEU A 111 11.65 -1.42 4.98
CA LEU A 111 11.42 -2.01 3.66
C LEU A 111 12.70 -2.13 2.83
N GLN A 112 13.71 -1.28 3.07
CA GLN A 112 15.02 -1.34 2.40
C GLN A 112 15.89 -2.50 2.91
N ARG A 113 15.54 -3.09 4.07
CA ARG A 113 16.28 -4.19 4.69
C ARG A 113 15.37 -5.02 5.60
N LEU A 114 14.50 -5.82 4.99
CA LEU A 114 13.53 -6.65 5.69
C LEU A 114 14.22 -7.77 6.48
N THR A 115 13.80 -8.01 7.71
CA THR A 115 14.40 -9.08 8.54
C THR A 115 13.86 -10.47 8.22
N PHE A 116 12.87 -10.55 7.33
CA PHE A 116 12.30 -11.82 6.90
C PHE A 116 13.26 -12.63 6.04
N ARG A 117 13.12 -13.95 6.09
CA ARG A 117 13.84 -14.87 5.20
C ARG A 117 13.36 -14.69 3.76
N SER A 118 14.21 -15.04 2.81
CA SER A 118 13.82 -15.11 1.40
C SER A 118 12.62 -16.06 1.23
N GLU A 119 11.78 -15.81 0.24
CA GLU A 119 10.65 -16.67 -0.12
C GLU A 119 9.68 -16.98 1.05
N SER A 120 9.42 -16.00 1.90
CA SER A 120 8.54 -16.15 3.07
C SER A 120 7.07 -15.85 2.77
N PHE A 121 6.76 -15.03 1.76
CA PHE A 121 5.41 -14.51 1.51
C PHE A 121 4.89 -14.87 0.12
N ASP A 122 3.60 -15.18 0.05
CA ASP A 122 2.87 -15.37 -1.21
C ASP A 122 2.39 -14.03 -1.80
N LEU A 123 2.15 -13.05 -0.92
CA LEU A 123 1.63 -11.73 -1.28
C LEU A 123 2.23 -10.64 -0.38
N VAL A 124 2.73 -9.57 -0.99
CA VAL A 124 3.11 -8.33 -0.31
C VAL A 124 2.15 -7.22 -0.74
N LEU A 125 1.62 -6.47 0.22
CA LEU A 125 0.70 -5.34 0.02
C LEU A 125 1.33 -4.05 0.53
N THR A 126 1.49 -3.03 -0.32
CA THR A 126 1.94 -1.70 0.10
C THR A 126 1.04 -0.62 -0.48
N SER A 127 0.40 0.19 0.35
CA SER A 127 -0.51 1.26 -0.09
C SER A 127 0.08 2.63 0.24
N ASP A 128 0.57 3.37 -0.76
CA ASP A 128 1.09 4.74 -0.58
C ASP A 128 2.18 4.80 0.51
N ILE A 129 3.18 3.92 0.37
CA ILE A 129 4.33 3.81 1.28
C ILE A 129 5.65 3.99 0.53
N LEU A 130 5.73 3.49 -0.71
CA LEU A 130 7.00 3.43 -1.44
C LEU A 130 7.52 4.83 -1.84
N GLU A 131 6.64 5.81 -1.96
CA GLU A 131 6.99 7.22 -2.15
C GLU A 131 7.69 7.84 -0.93
N HIS A 132 7.54 7.23 0.25
CA HIS A 132 8.19 7.63 1.48
C HIS A 132 9.50 6.87 1.74
N VAL A 133 9.78 5.83 0.95
CA VAL A 133 11.01 5.05 1.09
C VAL A 133 12.17 5.82 0.43
N ARG A 134 13.25 6.04 1.19
CA ARG A 134 14.42 6.79 0.73
C ARG A 134 15.07 6.18 -0.51
N ARG A 135 15.27 4.87 -0.52
CA ARG A 135 15.83 4.11 -1.65
C ARG A 135 14.80 3.06 -2.12
N PRO A 136 13.79 3.44 -2.91
CA PRO A 136 12.69 2.55 -3.27
C PRO A 136 13.15 1.32 -4.07
N HIS A 137 14.26 1.42 -4.81
CA HIS A 137 14.87 0.28 -5.51
C HIS A 137 15.38 -0.80 -4.56
N GLU A 138 15.95 -0.42 -3.41
CA GLU A 138 16.35 -1.37 -2.36
C GLU A 138 15.12 -2.05 -1.76
N ALA A 139 14.04 -1.29 -1.53
CA ALA A 139 12.78 -1.85 -1.08
C ALA A 139 12.15 -2.83 -2.08
N PHE A 140 12.15 -2.51 -3.37
CA PHE A 140 11.70 -3.46 -4.41
C PHE A 140 12.57 -4.73 -4.44
N ALA A 141 13.88 -4.60 -4.25
CA ALA A 141 14.78 -5.76 -4.18
C ALA A 141 14.46 -6.65 -2.97
N GLU A 142 14.24 -6.06 -1.79
CA GLU A 142 13.87 -6.79 -0.58
C GLU A 142 12.48 -7.42 -0.68
N ILE A 143 11.49 -6.69 -1.22
CA ILE A 143 10.15 -7.23 -1.48
C ILE A 143 10.22 -8.43 -2.43
N LYS A 144 11.01 -8.32 -3.51
CA LYS A 144 11.25 -9.44 -4.43
C LYS A 144 11.92 -10.61 -3.70
N ARG A 145 12.90 -10.36 -2.83
CA ARG A 145 13.61 -11.39 -2.07
C ARG A 145 12.68 -12.17 -1.14
N VAL A 146 11.80 -11.47 -0.41
CA VAL A 146 10.91 -12.11 0.57
C VAL A 146 9.68 -12.75 -0.07
N LEU A 147 9.37 -12.44 -1.33
CA LEU A 147 8.34 -13.13 -2.09
C LEU A 147 8.81 -14.53 -2.50
N LYS A 148 7.93 -15.52 -2.36
CA LYS A 148 8.10 -16.85 -2.93
C LYS A 148 8.15 -16.76 -4.46
N VAL A 149 8.72 -17.78 -5.12
CA VAL A 149 8.59 -17.93 -6.57
C VAL A 149 7.09 -17.94 -6.95
N GLY A 150 6.70 -17.04 -7.85
CA GLY A 150 5.30 -16.84 -8.24
C GLY A 150 4.45 -15.99 -7.27
N GLY A 151 5.03 -15.56 -6.15
CA GLY A 151 4.44 -14.58 -5.25
C GLY A 151 4.28 -13.22 -5.91
N ARG A 152 3.38 -12.39 -5.37
CA ARG A 152 3.00 -11.11 -5.99
C ARG A 152 3.19 -9.93 -5.04
N HIS A 153 3.61 -8.80 -5.59
CA HIS A 153 3.56 -7.51 -4.92
C HIS A 153 2.43 -6.69 -5.55
N VAL A 154 1.46 -6.29 -4.74
CA VAL A 154 0.39 -5.39 -5.17
C VAL A 154 0.56 -4.09 -4.41
N PHE A 155 0.66 -2.98 -5.16
CA PHE A 155 0.95 -1.69 -4.54
C PHE A 155 0.24 -0.51 -5.18
N THR A 156 0.13 0.57 -4.41
CA THR A 156 -0.24 1.89 -4.90
C THR A 156 0.83 2.90 -4.56
N VAL A 157 0.98 3.89 -5.43
CA VAL A 157 1.70 5.15 -5.18
C VAL A 157 0.86 6.28 -5.77
N PRO A 158 0.91 7.49 -5.19
CA PRO A 158 0.28 8.65 -5.79
C PRO A 158 0.96 8.99 -7.10
N VAL A 159 0.16 9.17 -8.16
CA VAL A 159 0.64 9.62 -9.47
C VAL A 159 -0.06 10.92 -9.84
N HIS A 160 0.71 11.84 -10.43
CA HIS A 160 0.14 13.02 -11.05
C HIS A 160 -0.46 12.66 -12.41
N TYR A 161 -1.62 13.24 -12.70
CA TYR A 161 -2.22 13.18 -14.03
C TYR A 161 -2.16 14.58 -14.67
N PRO A 162 -1.72 14.71 -15.93
CA PRO A 162 -1.16 13.63 -16.76
C PRO A 162 0.16 13.09 -16.19
N MET A 163 0.44 11.81 -16.43
CA MET A 163 1.72 11.21 -16.03
C MET A 163 2.84 11.88 -16.81
N ARG A 164 3.95 12.16 -16.12
CA ARG A 164 5.16 12.67 -16.75
C ARG A 164 5.79 11.58 -17.61
N GLU A 165 6.41 11.99 -18.72
CA GLU A 165 7.09 11.07 -19.64
C GLU A 165 8.34 10.43 -19.03
N ARG A 166 8.97 11.08 -18.05
CA ARG A 166 10.22 10.62 -17.42
C ARG A 166 10.17 10.77 -15.91
N THR A 167 10.77 9.79 -15.23
CA THR A 167 11.08 9.87 -13.80
C THR A 167 12.27 10.79 -13.58
N GLU A 168 12.15 11.73 -12.65
CA GLU A 168 13.22 12.65 -12.27
C GLU A 168 13.56 12.47 -10.80
N TYR A 169 14.85 12.24 -10.50
CA TYR A 169 15.33 12.23 -9.12
C TYR A 169 15.44 13.66 -8.59
N ARG A 170 14.88 13.90 -7.41
CA ARG A 170 14.95 15.19 -6.71
C ARG A 170 16.08 15.26 -5.69
N VAL A 171 16.53 14.10 -5.24
CA VAL A 171 17.59 13.90 -4.25
C VAL A 171 18.47 12.77 -4.74
N ASP A 172 19.77 12.95 -4.60
CA ASP A 172 20.75 11.88 -4.69
C ASP A 172 20.89 11.23 -3.31
N THR A 173 20.56 9.94 -3.25
CA THR A 173 20.58 9.11 -2.04
C THR A 173 21.74 8.09 -2.04
N SER A 174 22.74 8.29 -2.90
CA SER A 174 23.93 7.42 -3.03
C SER A 174 24.77 7.37 -1.75
N SER A 175 24.78 8.45 -0.96
CA SER A 175 25.39 8.49 0.37
C SER A 175 24.34 8.38 1.48
N ASP A 176 24.76 8.42 2.75
CA ASP A 176 23.86 8.50 3.90
C ASP A 176 23.27 9.91 4.10
N VAL A 177 23.82 10.90 3.39
CA VAL A 177 23.33 12.27 3.37
C VAL A 177 22.54 12.50 2.09
N ASP A 178 21.34 13.07 2.23
CA ASP A 178 20.52 13.49 1.10
C ASP A 178 21.12 14.72 0.42
N MET A 179 21.57 14.56 -0.83
CA MET A 179 22.07 15.67 -1.63
C MET A 179 20.97 16.19 -2.55
N PRO A 180 20.47 17.43 -2.35
CA PRO A 180 19.37 17.96 -3.15
C PRO A 180 19.83 18.20 -4.60
N LEU A 181 19.11 17.61 -5.56
CA LEU A 181 19.31 17.86 -7.00
C LEU A 181 18.34 18.93 -7.51
N ARG A 182 17.24 19.16 -6.79
CA ARG A 182 16.12 20.06 -7.16
C ARG A 182 15.48 20.65 -5.88
N PRO A 183 14.74 21.78 -5.95
CA PRO A 183 14.12 22.42 -4.77
C PRO A 183 13.12 21.52 -4.06
N ALA A 184 13.22 21.29 -2.75
CA ALA A 184 12.39 20.34 -2.02
C ALA A 184 10.88 20.48 -2.30
N VAL A 185 10.19 19.35 -2.40
CA VAL A 185 8.73 19.28 -2.52
C VAL A 185 8.23 18.32 -1.47
N TYR A 186 7.07 18.61 -0.90
CA TYR A 186 6.48 17.81 0.16
C TYR A 186 5.03 17.53 -0.19
N HIS A 187 4.57 16.29 0.04
CA HIS A 187 3.13 16.01 0.13
C HIS A 187 2.77 15.66 1.56
N GLY A 188 1.51 15.94 1.92
CA GLY A 188 0.97 15.48 3.19
C GLY A 188 0.96 13.95 3.24
N ASP A 189 1.24 13.42 4.42
CA ASP A 189 1.09 12.02 4.80
C ASP A 189 -0.38 11.63 5.12
N GLY A 190 -1.32 12.55 4.89
CA GLY A 190 -2.71 12.42 5.32
C GLY A 190 -2.93 12.59 6.83
N ARG A 191 -1.88 12.84 7.63
CA ARG A 191 -1.89 13.13 9.07
C ARG A 191 -0.69 13.99 9.52
N ALA A 192 -0.75 15.29 9.27
CA ALA A 192 0.09 16.32 9.91
C ALA A 192 1.64 16.19 9.82
N GLY A 193 2.19 15.29 9.00
CA GLY A 193 3.62 15.21 8.68
C GLY A 193 3.90 15.47 7.21
N SER A 194 4.98 16.20 6.92
CA SER A 194 5.48 16.42 5.55
C SER A 194 6.73 15.57 5.30
N HIS A 195 6.70 14.73 4.26
CA HIS A 195 7.86 13.97 3.79
C HIS A 195 8.30 14.45 2.41
N LEU A 196 9.60 14.38 2.14
CA LEU A 196 10.17 14.85 0.89
C LEU A 196 9.67 13.97 -0.27
N SER A 197 9.04 14.59 -1.25
CA SER A 197 8.39 13.92 -2.35
C SER A 197 8.99 14.28 -3.71
N THR A 198 8.79 13.39 -4.68
CA THR A 198 8.85 13.74 -6.11
C THR A 198 7.80 14.82 -6.43
N PRO A 199 8.05 15.75 -7.37
CA PRO A 199 7.38 17.06 -7.35
C PRO A 199 5.86 17.00 -7.56
N THR A 200 5.13 17.46 -6.55
CA THR A 200 3.86 18.19 -6.66
C THR A 200 4.15 19.65 -7.04
N SER A 201 4.35 19.94 -8.34
CA SER A 201 4.28 21.33 -8.79
C SER A 201 2.82 21.74 -8.91
N ALA A 202 2.27 22.36 -7.87
CA ALA A 202 1.16 23.29 -8.02
C ALA A 202 1.72 24.53 -8.74
N GLY A 203 1.27 24.77 -9.97
CA GLY A 203 1.74 25.89 -10.78
C GLY A 203 1.00 25.92 -12.12
N THR A 204 0.04 26.85 -12.16
CA THR A 204 -0.89 27.27 -13.22
C THR A 204 -1.99 26.30 -13.63
#